data_AF-A0A8H3WNF0-F1
#
_entry.id   AF-A0A8H3WNF0-F1
#
_cell.length_a   1.000
_cell.length_b   1.000
_cell.length_c   1.000
_cell.angle_alpha   90.00
_cell.angle_beta   90.00
_cell.angle_gamma   90.00
#
_symmetry.space_group_name_H-M   'P 1'
#
loop_
_entity.id
_entity.type
_entity.pdbx_description
1 polymer ?
#
loop_
_entity_poly.entity_id
_entity_poly.type
_entity_poly.pdbx_seq_one_letter_code
_entity_poly.pdbx_strand_id
1 'polypeptide(L)'
;MTVVKNENPNPAEALESSLQMIDGDIVQAIQALKEIQLSPEPDLEHQLRHLILALENYKRVHDSKDTECAEYPFNRSERQVKDAFVTLFPECMSATAPRSRAKTLMSLKIATKPDFETFYLGPYEFPRVLNGLWQLSSAAWGSGSTSRQEEELVHLVQAGFTAADMADHYGDAELVYGAFRNRLSPSVRSQVLAATKWCVFAPPTEAVTAKFVLDAVKERYRRLGGRIELLQLHWHDYSSKEYLSILVELVRLTAVHPNLVSTIGLCNFDAEHTVEACEYLIAKTGSVGVVSNQVQVCHFVLIPRVAFDFFEIMPTPQNL
;
A
#
# COMPACT_ATOMS: atom_id res chain seq x y z
N MET A 1 2.25 -25.38 -14.48
CA MET A 1 0.81 -25.60 -14.24
C MET A 1 0.10 -25.44 -15.58
N THR A 2 -0.42 -26.54 -16.11
CA THR A 2 -1.17 -26.54 -17.37
C THR A 2 -2.57 -26.03 -17.07
N VAL A 3 -2.93 -24.84 -17.57
CA VAL A 3 -4.30 -24.33 -17.48
C VAL A 3 -5.16 -25.19 -18.40
N VAL A 4 -5.97 -26.06 -17.82
CA VAL A 4 -7.05 -26.73 -18.54
C VAL A 4 -8.07 -25.65 -18.89
N LYS A 5 -8.02 -25.13 -20.12
CA LYS A 5 -9.06 -24.24 -20.63
C LYS A 5 -10.31 -25.07 -20.82
N ASN A 6 -11.34 -24.78 -20.02
CA ASN A 6 -12.68 -25.31 -20.25
C ASN A 6 -13.17 -24.74 -21.59
N GLU A 7 -13.38 -25.60 -22.59
CA GLU A 7 -13.65 -25.19 -23.98
C GLU A 7 -15.05 -24.59 -24.20
N ASN A 8 -15.88 -24.48 -23.16
CA ASN A 8 -17.13 -23.69 -23.15
C ASN A 8 -17.44 -23.18 -21.73
N PRO A 9 -16.98 -21.97 -21.34
CA PRO A 9 -17.38 -21.39 -20.06
C PRO A 9 -18.88 -21.09 -20.06
N ASN A 10 -19.53 -21.31 -18.91
CA ASN A 10 -20.89 -20.87 -18.69
C ASN A 10 -20.99 -19.36 -19.00
N PRO A 11 -21.96 -18.87 -19.81
CA PRO A 11 -22.06 -17.46 -20.16
C PRO A 11 -22.05 -16.50 -18.95
N ALA A 12 -22.59 -16.95 -17.81
CA ALA A 12 -22.57 -16.18 -16.57
C ALA A 12 -21.14 -16.03 -16.00
N GLU A 13 -20.35 -17.12 -15.99
CA GLU A 13 -18.96 -17.12 -15.53
C GLU A 13 -18.07 -16.30 -16.47
N ALA A 14 -18.31 -16.38 -17.78
CA ALA A 14 -17.61 -15.58 -18.78
C ALA A 14 -17.88 -14.08 -18.60
N LEU A 15 -19.13 -13.70 -18.32
CA LEU A 15 -19.50 -12.32 -18.00
C LEU A 15 -18.85 -11.85 -16.70
N GLU A 16 -18.89 -12.66 -15.64
CA GLU A 16 -18.28 -12.33 -14.35
C GLU A 16 -16.77 -12.10 -14.50
N SER A 17 -16.06 -13.00 -15.18
CA SER A 17 -14.63 -12.86 -15.47
C SER A 17 -14.35 -11.60 -16.30
N SER A 18 -15.20 -11.27 -17.26
CA SER A 18 -15.05 -10.05 -18.07
C SER A 18 -15.22 -8.79 -17.23
N LEU A 19 -16.21 -8.77 -16.33
CA LEU A 19 -16.43 -7.65 -15.42
C LEU A 19 -15.27 -7.46 -14.43
N GLN A 20 -14.68 -8.56 -13.93
CA GLN A 20 -13.50 -8.53 -13.07
C GLN A 20 -12.26 -7.99 -13.79
N MET A 21 -12.08 -8.32 -15.07
CA MET A 21 -11.02 -7.74 -15.89
C MET A 21 -11.22 -6.23 -16.08
N ILE A 22 -12.43 -5.79 -16.42
CA ILE A 22 -12.75 -4.36 -16.58
C ILE A 22 -12.54 -3.60 -15.27
N ASP A 23 -12.93 -4.16 -14.12
CA ASP A 23 -12.68 -3.56 -12.81
C ASP A 23 -11.17 -3.35 -12.56
N GLY A 24 -10.36 -4.37 -12.89
CA GLY A 24 -8.90 -4.28 -12.84
C GLY A 24 -8.33 -3.23 -13.79
N ASP A 25 -8.81 -3.16 -15.03
CA ASP A 25 -8.35 -2.20 -16.03
C ASP A 25 -8.64 -0.76 -15.62
N ILE A 26 -9.81 -0.50 -15.03
CA ILE A 26 -10.14 0.84 -14.49
C ILE A 26 -9.17 1.18 -13.35
N VAL A 27 -8.86 0.24 -12.45
CA VAL A 27 -7.87 0.47 -11.38
C VAL A 27 -6.52 0.87 -11.98
N GLN A 28 -6.03 0.16 -13.00
CA GLN A 28 -4.75 0.47 -13.63
C GLN A 28 -4.77 1.79 -14.41
N ALA A 29 -5.87 2.11 -15.11
CA ALA A 29 -6.02 3.38 -15.80
C ALA A 29 -5.98 4.57 -14.83
N ILE A 30 -6.65 4.45 -13.68
CA ILE A 30 -6.64 5.49 -12.65
C ILE A 30 -5.28 5.57 -11.95
N GLN A 31 -4.59 4.44 -11.75
CA GLN A 31 -3.22 4.48 -11.24
C GLN A 31 -2.30 5.22 -12.22
N ALA A 32 -2.35 4.90 -13.51
CA ALA A 32 -1.57 5.59 -14.53
C ALA A 32 -1.86 7.10 -14.57
N LEU A 33 -3.14 7.48 -14.42
CA LEU A 33 -3.56 8.89 -14.33
C LEU A 33 -2.88 9.63 -13.17
N LYS A 34 -2.68 8.98 -12.02
CA LYS A 34 -1.96 9.57 -10.87
C LYS A 34 -0.46 9.74 -11.16
N GLU A 35 0.14 8.76 -11.84
CA GLU A 35 1.59 8.76 -12.10
C GLU A 35 2.03 9.78 -13.15
N ILE A 36 1.14 10.17 -14.07
CA ILE A 36 1.45 11.20 -15.09
C ILE A 36 1.43 12.64 -14.53
N GLN A 37 1.16 12.83 -13.23
CA GLN A 37 1.24 14.11 -12.51
C GLN A 37 0.51 15.27 -13.23
N LEU A 38 -0.69 15.00 -13.77
CA LEU A 38 -1.48 16.03 -14.44
C LEU A 38 -1.86 17.16 -13.49
N SER A 39 -1.87 18.39 -14.01
CA SER A 39 -2.54 19.51 -13.36
C SER A 39 -4.03 19.17 -13.17
N PRO A 40 -4.63 19.50 -12.01
CA PRO A 40 -6.04 19.24 -11.71
C PRO A 40 -6.94 20.19 -12.50
N GLU A 41 -7.12 19.92 -13.79
CA GLU A 41 -7.93 20.72 -14.70
C GLU A 41 -9.44 20.44 -14.51
N PRO A 42 -10.33 21.43 -14.76
CA PRO A 42 -11.78 21.26 -14.61
C PRO A 42 -12.39 20.13 -15.45
N ASP A 43 -11.83 19.86 -16.64
CA ASP A 43 -12.28 18.77 -17.50
C ASP A 43 -11.99 17.40 -16.86
N LEU A 44 -10.80 17.24 -16.26
CA LEU A 44 -10.44 16.01 -15.54
C LEU A 44 -11.36 15.80 -14.32
N GLU A 45 -11.67 16.87 -13.59
CA GLU A 45 -12.63 16.82 -12.49
C GLU A 45 -14.00 16.30 -12.99
N HIS A 46 -14.49 16.88 -14.08
CA HIS A 46 -15.77 16.50 -14.68
C HIS A 46 -15.79 15.03 -15.11
N GLN A 47 -14.74 14.56 -15.78
CA GLN A 47 -14.61 13.17 -16.21
C GLN A 47 -14.61 12.19 -15.03
N LEU A 48 -13.84 12.46 -13.97
CA LEU A 48 -13.80 11.60 -12.78
C LEU A 48 -15.14 11.61 -12.02
N ARG A 49 -15.79 12.77 -11.88
CA ARG A 49 -17.14 12.84 -11.29
C ARG A 49 -18.15 12.03 -12.09
N HIS A 50 -18.12 12.13 -13.41
CA HIS A 50 -19.00 11.37 -14.28
C HIS A 50 -18.75 9.85 -14.12
N LEU A 51 -17.50 9.42 -14.05
CA LEU A 51 -17.14 8.02 -13.79
C LEU A 51 -17.65 7.54 -12.42
N ILE A 52 -17.49 8.33 -11.36
CA ILE A 52 -18.04 8.02 -10.02
C ILE A 52 -19.56 7.85 -10.10
N LEU A 53 -20.27 8.78 -10.73
CA LEU A 53 -21.73 8.71 -10.87
C LEU A 53 -22.19 7.50 -11.70
N ALA A 54 -21.45 7.15 -12.75
CA ALA A 54 -21.74 5.97 -13.56
C ALA A 54 -21.59 4.67 -12.76
N LEU A 55 -20.51 4.54 -11.98
CA LEU A 55 -20.27 3.40 -11.10
C LEU A 55 -21.34 3.28 -10.01
N GLU A 56 -21.70 4.39 -9.38
CA GLU A 56 -22.77 4.44 -8.37
C GLU A 56 -24.15 4.12 -8.96
N ASN A 57 -24.42 4.57 -10.18
CA ASN A 57 -25.66 4.24 -10.88
C ASN A 57 -25.74 2.75 -11.19
N TYR A 58 -24.66 2.17 -11.70
CA TYR A 58 -24.60 0.72 -11.91
C TYR A 58 -24.85 -0.03 -10.60
N LYS A 59 -24.19 0.39 -9.51
CA LYS A 59 -24.35 -0.24 -8.18
C LYS A 59 -25.81 -0.22 -7.71
N ARG A 60 -26.51 0.91 -7.85
CA ARG A 60 -27.94 1.01 -7.51
C ARG A 60 -28.80 0.04 -8.33
N VAL A 61 -28.56 -0.04 -9.64
CA VAL A 61 -29.30 -0.94 -10.53
C VAL A 61 -28.98 -2.40 -10.22
N HIS A 62 -27.71 -2.71 -9.95
CA HIS A 62 -27.25 -4.02 -9.53
C HIS A 62 -27.95 -4.46 -8.23
N ASP A 63 -27.90 -3.64 -7.19
CA ASP A 63 -28.47 -3.94 -5.87
C ASP A 63 -30.02 -4.02 -5.90
N SER A 64 -30.68 -3.33 -6.83
CA SER A 64 -32.14 -3.39 -6.99
C SER A 64 -32.67 -4.69 -7.60
N LYS A 65 -31.80 -5.52 -8.19
CA LYS A 65 -32.21 -6.70 -8.98
C LYS A 65 -32.33 -8.00 -8.17
N ASP A 66 -32.36 -7.92 -6.83
CA ASP A 66 -32.45 -9.07 -5.92
C ASP A 66 -31.48 -10.20 -6.30
N THR A 67 -30.24 -9.81 -6.59
CA THR A 67 -29.14 -10.73 -6.89
C THR A 67 -28.52 -11.20 -5.59
N GLU A 68 -29.23 -12.01 -4.80
CA GLU A 68 -28.74 -12.55 -3.51
C GLU A 68 -27.36 -13.24 -3.62
N CYS A 69 -26.95 -13.66 -4.82
CA CYS A 69 -25.67 -14.32 -5.07
C CYS A 69 -24.64 -13.55 -5.90
N ALA A 70 -24.93 -12.36 -6.45
CA ALA A 70 -23.96 -11.65 -7.29
C ALA A 70 -23.30 -10.50 -6.51
N GLU A 71 -21.97 -10.53 -6.41
CA GLU A 71 -21.20 -9.42 -5.87
C GLU A 71 -21.15 -8.27 -6.88
N TYR A 72 -21.30 -7.02 -6.41
CA TYR A 72 -21.04 -5.84 -7.23
C TYR A 72 -19.60 -5.86 -7.77
N PRO A 73 -19.40 -5.94 -9.10
CA PRO A 73 -18.08 -6.25 -9.66
C PRO A 73 -17.09 -5.08 -9.58
N PHE A 74 -17.57 -3.84 -9.46
CA PHE A 74 -16.74 -2.64 -9.58
C PHE A 74 -16.32 -2.05 -8.22
N ASN A 75 -16.27 -2.86 -7.17
CA ASN A 75 -15.88 -2.40 -5.82
C ASN A 75 -14.45 -1.86 -5.76
N ARG A 76 -13.51 -2.34 -6.59
CA ARG A 76 -12.11 -1.88 -6.57
C ARG A 76 -11.96 -0.58 -7.33
N SER A 77 -12.46 -0.55 -8.56
CA SER A 77 -12.46 0.66 -9.39
C SER A 77 -13.22 1.81 -8.72
N GLU A 78 -14.38 1.57 -8.10
CA GLU A 78 -15.10 2.60 -7.32
C GLU A 78 -14.21 3.20 -6.22
N ARG A 79 -13.46 2.37 -5.48
CA ARG A 79 -12.53 2.83 -4.44
C ARG A 79 -11.37 3.61 -5.03
N GLN A 80 -10.73 3.11 -6.09
CA GLN A 80 -9.56 3.74 -6.71
C GLN A 80 -9.92 5.09 -7.35
N VAL A 81 -11.06 5.18 -8.05
CA VAL A 81 -11.54 6.44 -8.66
C VAL A 81 -11.84 7.48 -7.57
N LYS A 82 -12.53 7.08 -6.48
CA LYS A 82 -12.82 7.97 -5.35
C LYS A 82 -11.54 8.42 -4.66
N ASP A 83 -10.57 7.52 -4.49
CA ASP A 83 -9.25 7.83 -3.94
C ASP A 83 -8.50 8.88 -4.78
N ALA A 84 -8.40 8.64 -6.09
CA ALA A 84 -7.76 9.57 -7.02
C ALA A 84 -8.46 10.92 -7.06
N PHE A 85 -9.80 10.93 -7.03
CA PHE A 85 -10.57 12.17 -7.00
C PHE A 85 -10.25 13.02 -5.77
N VAL A 86 -10.17 12.40 -4.58
CA VAL A 86 -9.81 13.10 -3.33
C VAL A 86 -8.37 13.60 -3.36
N THR A 87 -7.45 12.84 -3.95
CA THR A 87 -6.04 13.25 -4.07
C THR A 87 -5.87 14.43 -5.04
N LEU A 88 -6.56 14.42 -6.19
CA LEU A 88 -6.42 15.45 -7.22
C LEU A 88 -7.26 16.71 -6.93
N PHE A 89 -8.42 16.55 -6.28
CA PHE A 89 -9.39 17.63 -6.04
C PHE A 89 -9.82 17.72 -4.56
N PRO A 90 -8.88 17.97 -3.63
CA PRO A 90 -9.18 17.99 -2.19
C PRO A 90 -10.22 19.05 -1.79
N GLU A 91 -10.24 20.21 -2.46
CA GLU A 91 -11.21 21.30 -2.21
C GLU A 91 -12.64 20.97 -2.65
N CYS A 92 -12.78 20.01 -3.57
CA CYS A 92 -14.05 19.61 -4.16
C CYS A 92 -14.83 18.59 -3.31
N MET A 93 -14.31 18.25 -2.14
CA MET A 93 -14.99 17.41 -1.17
C MET A 93 -16.12 18.20 -0.50
N SER A 94 -17.36 17.91 -0.91
CA SER A 94 -18.52 18.12 -0.04
C SER A 94 -18.32 17.29 1.23
N ALA A 95 -18.61 17.89 2.40
CA ALA A 95 -18.57 17.27 3.73
C ALA A 95 -19.63 16.16 3.93
N THR A 96 -19.88 15.35 2.91
CA THR A 96 -20.67 14.13 2.99
C THR A 96 -19.71 12.98 3.26
N ALA A 97 -19.22 12.93 4.50
CA ALA A 97 -18.69 11.69 5.04
C ALA A 97 -19.76 10.61 4.80
N PRO A 98 -19.46 9.51 4.09
CA PRO A 98 -20.42 8.44 3.95
C PRO A 98 -20.83 8.01 5.36
N ARG A 99 -22.14 8.04 5.65
CA ARG A 99 -22.69 7.53 6.90
C ARG A 99 -22.13 6.12 7.07
N SER A 100 -21.18 5.97 7.98
CA SER A 100 -20.53 4.70 8.28
C SER A 100 -21.60 3.76 8.78
N ARG A 101 -22.16 2.93 7.88
CA ARG A 101 -22.92 1.75 8.29
C ARG A 101 -21.96 0.93 9.17
N ALA A 102 -22.38 0.57 10.38
CA ALA A 102 -21.56 -0.20 11.30
C ALA A 102 -21.02 -1.43 10.55
N LYS A 103 -19.72 -1.45 10.26
CA LYS A 103 -19.10 -2.57 9.56
C LYS A 103 -19.01 -3.73 10.54
N THR A 104 -19.52 -4.88 10.16
CA THR A 104 -19.32 -6.12 10.91
C THR A 104 -17.83 -6.38 11.05
N LEU A 105 -17.34 -6.40 12.28
CA LEU A 105 -15.94 -6.65 12.56
C LEU A 105 -15.65 -8.16 12.48
N MET A 106 -14.56 -8.52 11.83
CA MET A 106 -14.07 -9.88 11.67
C MET A 106 -13.16 -10.22 12.85
N SER A 107 -13.54 -11.24 13.61
CA SER A 107 -12.66 -11.88 14.57
C SER A 107 -12.03 -13.10 13.91
N LEU A 108 -10.71 -13.12 13.82
CA LEU A 108 -9.94 -14.19 13.22
C LEU A 108 -9.09 -14.87 14.30
N LYS A 109 -8.95 -16.18 14.20
CA LYS A 109 -7.97 -16.93 15.00
C LYS A 109 -6.67 -16.99 14.19
N ILE A 110 -5.66 -16.26 14.64
CA ILE A 110 -4.32 -16.30 14.05
C ILE A 110 -3.63 -17.56 14.56
N ALA A 111 -3.13 -18.40 13.66
CA ALA A 111 -2.34 -19.56 14.04
C ALA A 111 -1.05 -19.09 14.74
N THR A 112 -0.91 -19.45 16.01
CA THR A 112 0.34 -19.28 16.75
C THR A 112 1.14 -20.58 16.63
N LYS A 113 2.25 -20.55 15.89
CA LYS A 113 3.20 -21.66 15.84
C LYS A 113 4.48 -21.24 16.57
N PRO A 114 5.08 -22.15 17.37
CA PRO A 114 6.31 -21.84 18.11
C PRO A 114 7.50 -21.50 17.20
N ASP A 115 7.47 -21.90 15.92
CA ASP A 115 8.59 -21.77 14.99
C ASP A 115 8.44 -20.60 14.00
N PHE A 116 7.44 -19.72 14.16
CA PHE A 116 7.38 -18.52 13.30
C PHE A 116 8.50 -17.56 13.68
N GLU A 117 9.55 -17.55 12.86
CA GLU A 117 10.65 -16.62 13.05
C GLU A 117 10.20 -15.19 12.79
N THR A 118 10.57 -14.31 13.72
CA THR A 118 10.30 -12.88 13.68
C THR A 118 11.60 -12.09 13.79
N PHE A 119 11.52 -10.80 13.48
CA PHE A 119 12.59 -9.84 13.66
C PHE A 119 12.01 -8.45 13.93
N TYR A 120 12.78 -7.58 14.58
CA TYR A 120 12.33 -6.24 14.90
C TYR A 120 12.69 -5.24 13.81
N LEU A 121 11.71 -4.44 13.40
CA LEU A 121 11.89 -3.21 12.64
C LEU A 121 11.37 -2.06 13.49
N GLY A 122 12.29 -1.33 14.13
CA GLY A 122 11.95 -0.36 15.17
C GLY A 122 11.20 -1.05 16.33
N PRO A 123 10.01 -0.54 16.76
CA PRO A 123 9.26 -1.11 17.87
C PRO A 123 8.34 -2.28 17.48
N TYR A 124 8.31 -2.69 16.21
CA TYR A 124 7.40 -3.74 15.73
C TYR A 124 8.14 -5.04 15.44
N GLU A 125 7.53 -6.14 15.85
CA GLU A 125 7.97 -7.50 15.55
C GLU A 125 7.34 -7.96 14.23
N PHE A 126 8.11 -7.97 13.15
CA PHE A 126 7.68 -8.45 11.84
C PHE A 126 7.95 -9.96 11.70
N PRO A 127 7.06 -10.72 11.02
CA PRO A 127 7.40 -12.08 10.60
C PRO A 127 8.51 -12.02 9.54
N ARG A 128 9.38 -13.04 9.46
CA ARG A 128 10.40 -13.11 8.41
C ARG A 128 9.85 -13.19 6.98
N VAL A 129 8.57 -13.56 6.82
CA VAL A 129 7.87 -13.60 5.54
C VAL A 129 6.78 -12.56 5.54
N LEU A 130 6.92 -11.56 4.66
CA LEU A 130 5.90 -10.56 4.38
C LEU A 130 5.12 -10.97 3.11
N ASN A 131 3.82 -10.73 3.11
CA ASN A 131 3.01 -10.93 1.91
C ASN A 131 3.18 -9.72 0.98
N GLY A 132 3.86 -9.90 -0.14
CA GLY A 132 3.93 -8.88 -1.19
C GLY A 132 2.60 -8.75 -1.93
N LEU A 133 2.15 -7.51 -2.15
CA LEU A 133 0.94 -7.20 -2.91
C LEU A 133 1.24 -6.67 -4.32
N TRP A 134 2.47 -6.83 -4.81
CA TRP A 134 2.91 -6.30 -6.11
C TRP A 134 2.10 -6.80 -7.30
N GLN A 135 1.52 -8.00 -7.24
CA GLN A 135 0.62 -8.54 -8.26
C GLN A 135 -0.60 -7.64 -8.54
N LEU A 136 -0.99 -6.75 -7.61
CA LEU A 136 -2.07 -5.78 -7.83
C LEU A 136 -1.67 -4.60 -8.74
N SER A 137 -0.38 -4.50 -9.09
CA SER A 137 0.16 -3.48 -10.01
C SER A 137 -0.19 -3.70 -11.48
N SER A 138 -0.77 -4.85 -11.85
CA SER A 138 -1.16 -5.11 -13.24
C SER A 138 -2.17 -6.25 -13.35
N ALA A 139 -3.17 -6.08 -14.23
CA ALA A 139 -4.08 -7.16 -14.62
C ALA A 139 -3.37 -8.35 -15.29
N ALA A 140 -2.11 -8.18 -15.73
CA ALA A 140 -1.30 -9.27 -16.30
C ALA A 140 -1.03 -10.40 -15.29
N TRP A 141 -1.10 -10.12 -13.98
CA TRP A 141 -0.95 -11.12 -12.92
C TRP A 141 -2.25 -11.87 -12.61
N GLY A 142 -3.35 -11.50 -13.26
CA GLY A 142 -4.69 -12.04 -13.04
C GLY A 142 -5.65 -10.99 -12.49
N SER A 143 -6.91 -11.39 -12.38
CA SER A 143 -7.98 -10.60 -11.78
C SER A 143 -8.74 -11.44 -10.76
N GLY A 144 -9.37 -10.78 -9.79
CA GLY A 144 -10.18 -11.42 -8.78
C GLY A 144 -11.10 -10.40 -8.13
N SER A 145 -12.28 -10.86 -7.72
CA SER A 145 -13.29 -10.04 -7.05
C SER A 145 -12.80 -9.50 -5.70
N THR A 146 -13.50 -8.50 -5.15
CA THR A 146 -13.16 -7.95 -3.84
C THR A 146 -13.34 -9.00 -2.73
N SER A 147 -14.41 -9.80 -2.80
CA SER A 147 -14.63 -10.93 -1.88
C SER A 147 -13.48 -11.93 -1.88
N ARG A 148 -13.04 -12.42 -3.05
CA ARG A 148 -11.93 -13.38 -3.15
C ARG A 148 -10.62 -12.81 -2.60
N GLN A 149 -10.32 -11.55 -2.89
CA GLN A 149 -9.12 -10.91 -2.34
C GLN A 149 -9.18 -10.80 -0.81
N GLU A 150 -10.35 -10.50 -0.24
CA GLU A 150 -10.55 -10.47 1.21
C GLU A 150 -10.43 -11.87 1.83
N GLU A 151 -11.01 -12.90 1.20
CA GLU A 151 -10.90 -14.30 1.63
C GLU A 151 -9.44 -14.76 1.68
N GLU A 152 -8.63 -14.45 0.66
CA GLU A 152 -7.21 -14.79 0.66
C GLU A 152 -6.43 -14.04 1.75
N LEU A 153 -6.73 -12.75 1.99
CA LEU A 153 -6.13 -12.02 3.11
C LEU A 153 -6.54 -12.60 4.48
N VAL A 154 -7.79 -13.05 4.62
CA VAL A 154 -8.25 -13.78 5.82
C VAL A 154 -7.46 -15.07 5.99
N HIS A 155 -7.30 -15.86 4.93
CA HIS A 155 -6.55 -17.12 4.96
C HIS A 155 -5.08 -16.89 5.35
N LEU A 156 -4.42 -15.88 4.78
CA LEU A 156 -3.03 -15.52 5.12
C LEU A 156 -2.88 -15.17 6.60
N VAL A 157 -3.77 -14.32 7.13
CA VAL A 157 -3.73 -13.92 8.54
C VAL A 157 -4.04 -15.10 9.47
N GLN A 158 -5.02 -15.94 9.14
CA GLN A 158 -5.31 -17.16 9.90
C GLN A 158 -4.13 -18.13 9.89
N ALA A 159 -3.37 -18.19 8.79
CA ALA A 159 -2.18 -19.02 8.67
C ALA A 159 -0.94 -18.44 9.39
N GLY A 160 -1.01 -17.23 9.95
CA GLY A 160 0.09 -16.58 10.69
C GLY A 160 0.91 -15.58 9.85
N PHE A 161 0.56 -15.34 8.59
CA PHE A 161 1.22 -14.34 7.75
C PHE A 161 0.59 -12.96 7.98
N THR A 162 1.04 -12.29 9.05
CA THR A 162 0.39 -11.08 9.57
C THR A 162 0.94 -9.76 9.04
N ALA A 163 1.96 -9.76 8.18
CA ALA A 163 2.51 -8.55 7.59
C ALA A 163 2.31 -8.51 6.08
N ALA A 164 1.95 -7.33 5.56
CA ALA A 164 1.81 -7.07 4.13
C ALA A 164 2.81 -6.00 3.68
N ASP A 165 3.39 -6.18 2.49
CA ASP A 165 4.25 -5.22 1.80
C ASP A 165 3.57 -4.73 0.51
N MET A 166 3.44 -3.41 0.40
CA MET A 166 2.70 -2.71 -0.66
C MET A 166 3.55 -1.59 -1.27
N ALA A 167 2.98 -0.84 -2.20
CA ALA A 167 3.46 0.46 -2.65
C ALA A 167 2.29 1.31 -3.15
N ASP A 168 2.49 2.61 -3.12
CA ASP A 168 1.63 3.64 -3.72
C ASP A 168 1.22 3.43 -5.19
N HIS A 169 2.07 2.75 -5.96
CA HIS A 169 1.87 2.46 -7.38
C HIS A 169 1.42 1.02 -7.66
N TYR A 170 1.17 0.19 -6.64
CA TYR A 170 0.65 -1.16 -6.81
C TYR A 170 -0.87 -1.17 -7.03
N GLY A 171 -1.34 -0.42 -8.02
CA GLY A 171 -2.77 -0.25 -8.30
C GLY A 171 -3.54 0.25 -7.07
N ASP A 172 -4.42 -0.60 -6.55
CA ASP A 172 -5.24 -0.35 -5.36
C ASP A 172 -4.77 -1.11 -4.11
N ALA A 173 -3.54 -1.63 -4.06
CA ALA A 173 -3.05 -2.48 -2.98
C ALA A 173 -3.25 -1.90 -1.56
N GLU A 174 -2.90 -0.63 -1.36
CA GLU A 174 -3.09 0.06 -0.06
C GLU A 174 -4.58 0.16 0.32
N LEU A 175 -5.46 0.37 -0.67
CA LEU A 175 -6.92 0.44 -0.47
C LEU A 175 -7.53 -0.94 -0.20
N VAL A 176 -7.03 -1.99 -0.85
CA VAL A 176 -7.44 -3.38 -0.63
C VAL A 176 -7.07 -3.81 0.78
N TYR A 177 -5.79 -3.69 1.15
CA TYR A 177 -5.32 -4.05 2.47
C TYR A 177 -5.93 -3.17 3.56
N GLY A 178 -6.06 -1.86 3.31
CA GLY A 178 -6.72 -0.92 4.22
C GLY A 178 -8.18 -1.30 4.48
N ALA A 179 -8.96 -1.64 3.44
CA ALA A 179 -10.34 -2.07 3.60
C ALA A 179 -10.47 -3.34 4.44
N PHE A 180 -9.60 -4.34 4.20
CA PHE A 180 -9.51 -5.58 4.97
C PHE A 180 -9.12 -5.31 6.44
N ARG A 181 -7.98 -4.65 6.67
CA ARG A 181 -7.43 -4.38 8.01
C ARG A 181 -8.42 -3.65 8.91
N ASN A 182 -9.16 -2.69 8.35
CA ASN A 182 -10.14 -1.90 9.10
C ASN A 182 -11.44 -2.64 9.42
N ARG A 183 -11.67 -3.81 8.83
CA ARG A 183 -12.75 -4.71 9.21
C ARG A 183 -12.32 -5.71 10.29
N LEU A 184 -11.04 -5.83 10.63
CA LEU A 184 -10.60 -6.70 11.73
C LEU A 184 -11.00 -6.14 13.09
N SER A 185 -11.38 -7.01 14.02
CA SER A 185 -11.56 -6.65 15.44
C SER A 185 -10.28 -6.03 16.02
N PRO A 186 -10.36 -5.13 17.02
CA PRO A 186 -9.18 -4.43 17.55
C PRO A 186 -8.03 -5.37 17.99
N SER A 187 -8.35 -6.51 18.60
CA SER A 187 -7.35 -7.49 19.04
C SER A 187 -6.57 -8.10 17.88
N VAL A 188 -7.25 -8.47 16.79
CA VAL A 188 -6.61 -9.01 15.58
C VAL A 188 -5.90 -7.91 14.81
N ARG A 189 -6.51 -6.72 14.70
CA ARG A 189 -5.95 -5.58 13.97
C ARG A 189 -4.59 -5.15 14.53
N SER A 190 -4.41 -5.23 15.84
CA SER A 190 -3.14 -4.91 16.50
C SER A 190 -1.99 -5.87 16.17
N GLN A 191 -2.29 -7.03 15.62
CA GLN A 191 -1.32 -8.08 15.27
C GLN A 191 -0.97 -8.09 13.79
N VAL A 192 -1.66 -7.31 12.95
CA VAL A 192 -1.35 -7.22 11.52
C VAL A 192 -0.63 -5.92 11.18
N LEU A 193 0.41 -6.01 10.37
CA LEU A 193 1.34 -4.91 10.10
C LEU A 193 1.24 -4.44 8.64
N ALA A 194 1.35 -3.14 8.41
CA ALA A 194 1.40 -2.53 7.09
C ALA A 194 2.79 -1.97 6.79
N ALA A 195 3.49 -2.59 5.84
CA ALA A 195 4.62 -1.99 5.14
C ALA A 195 4.14 -1.45 3.79
N THR A 196 4.48 -0.20 3.47
CA THR A 196 4.22 0.37 2.14
C THR A 196 5.41 1.20 1.69
N LYS A 197 5.35 1.69 0.44
CA LYS A 197 6.42 2.47 -0.18
C LYS A 197 5.94 3.84 -0.61
N TRP A 198 6.84 4.80 -0.53
CA TRP A 198 6.80 6.00 -1.36
C TRP A 198 7.80 5.85 -2.49
N CYS A 199 7.29 5.62 -3.69
CA CYS A 199 8.07 5.48 -4.90
C CYS A 199 8.08 6.81 -5.66
N VAL A 200 9.27 7.43 -5.72
CA VAL A 200 9.48 8.65 -6.48
C VAL A 200 10.12 8.30 -7.81
N PHE A 201 9.32 8.34 -8.88
CA PHE A 201 9.75 8.00 -10.25
C PHE A 201 10.11 9.20 -11.13
N ALA A 202 9.87 10.41 -10.64
CA ALA A 202 10.22 11.65 -11.32
C ALA A 202 10.61 12.71 -10.28
N PRO A 203 11.34 13.77 -10.68
CA PRO A 203 11.67 14.87 -9.78
C PRO A 203 10.40 15.48 -9.15
N PRO A 204 10.43 15.88 -7.87
CA PRO A 204 9.33 16.62 -7.26
C PRO A 204 8.98 17.86 -8.07
N THR A 205 7.69 18.07 -8.35
CA THR A 205 7.20 19.25 -9.09
C THR A 205 7.14 20.52 -8.23
N GLU A 206 7.21 20.34 -6.91
CA GLU A 206 7.25 21.41 -5.93
C GLU A 206 8.44 21.25 -4.97
N ALA A 207 8.72 22.30 -4.19
CA ALA A 207 9.81 22.26 -3.23
C ALA A 207 9.55 21.20 -2.14
N VAL A 208 10.58 20.41 -1.84
CA VAL A 208 10.56 19.44 -0.73
C VAL A 208 10.50 20.19 0.60
N THR A 209 9.28 20.30 1.15
CA THR A 209 9.01 20.90 2.46
C THR A 209 8.49 19.86 3.46
N ALA A 210 8.45 20.20 4.75
CA ALA A 210 7.82 19.36 5.77
C ALA A 210 6.35 19.05 5.45
N LYS A 211 5.63 20.02 4.86
CA LYS A 211 4.24 19.83 4.41
C LYS A 211 4.16 18.83 3.24
N PHE A 212 5.03 18.98 2.24
CA PHE A 212 5.11 18.05 1.10
C PHE A 212 5.28 16.59 1.56
N VAL A 213 6.24 16.35 2.46
CA VAL A 213 6.49 15.01 3.01
C VAL A 213 5.32 14.52 3.87
N LEU A 214 4.74 15.38 4.71
CA LEU A 214 3.58 15.04 5.52
C LEU A 214 2.36 14.67 4.68
N ASP A 215 2.10 15.38 3.58
CA ASP A 215 0.97 15.11 2.70
C ASP A 215 1.14 13.76 1.97
N ALA A 216 2.36 13.44 1.52
CA ALA A 216 2.67 12.12 0.97
C ALA A 216 2.45 10.99 2.00
N VAL A 217 2.82 11.19 3.27
CA VAL A 217 2.52 10.23 4.35
C VAL A 217 1.01 10.11 4.60
N LYS A 218 0.30 11.24 4.62
CA LYS A 218 -1.16 11.28 4.86
C LYS A 218 -1.96 10.59 3.78
N GLU A 219 -1.54 10.67 2.52
CA GLU A 219 -2.16 9.93 1.41
C GLU A 219 -2.19 8.42 1.71
N ARG A 220 -1.04 7.85 2.08
CA ARG A 220 -0.89 6.42 2.40
C ARG A 220 -1.64 6.03 3.66
N TYR A 221 -1.58 6.87 4.69
CA TYR A 221 -2.36 6.70 5.92
C TYR A 221 -3.87 6.67 5.63
N ARG A 222 -4.35 7.57 4.76
CA ARG A 222 -5.76 7.63 4.33
C ARG A 222 -6.16 6.35 3.59
N ARG A 223 -5.34 5.87 2.66
CA ARG A 223 -5.59 4.62 1.92
C ARG A 223 -5.65 3.39 2.81
N LEU A 224 -4.71 3.28 3.75
CA LEU A 224 -4.67 2.20 4.74
C LEU A 224 -5.73 2.35 5.84
N GLY A 225 -6.41 3.50 5.91
CA GLY A 225 -7.37 3.85 6.95
C GLY A 225 -6.77 3.76 8.36
N GLY A 226 -5.48 4.04 8.51
CA GLY A 226 -4.77 3.93 9.78
C GLY A 226 -3.25 3.95 9.59
N ARG A 227 -2.53 3.71 10.69
CA ARG A 227 -1.08 3.82 10.78
C ARG A 227 -0.32 2.99 9.74
N ILE A 228 0.82 3.50 9.30
CA ILE A 228 1.84 2.81 8.53
C ILE A 228 2.92 2.34 9.51
N GLU A 229 3.07 1.04 9.69
CA GLU A 229 4.11 0.49 10.57
C GLU A 229 5.51 0.72 9.96
N LEU A 230 5.67 0.50 8.66
CA LEU A 230 6.92 0.73 7.92
C LEU A 230 6.64 1.47 6.60
N LEU A 231 7.23 2.65 6.43
CA LEU A 231 7.22 3.39 5.18
C LEU A 231 8.61 3.35 4.53
N GLN A 232 8.72 2.77 3.34
CA GLN A 232 9.99 2.63 2.64
C GLN A 232 10.09 3.66 1.51
N LEU A 233 11.22 4.37 1.42
CA LEU A 233 11.47 5.31 0.33
C LEU A 233 12.16 4.59 -0.84
N HIS A 234 11.57 4.70 -2.03
CA HIS A 234 12.21 4.33 -3.29
C HIS A 234 12.48 5.61 -4.10
N TRP A 235 13.70 5.73 -4.64
CA TRP A 235 14.16 6.92 -5.34
C TRP A 235 14.75 6.55 -6.71
N HIS A 236 14.44 7.34 -7.74
CA HIS A 236 14.78 7.04 -9.13
C HIS A 236 16.16 7.52 -9.57
N ASP A 237 16.68 8.63 -9.03
CA ASP A 237 17.91 9.27 -9.51
C ASP A 237 18.76 9.83 -8.38
N TYR A 238 19.84 9.14 -8.03
CA TYR A 238 20.74 9.55 -6.95
C TYR A 238 21.56 10.82 -7.23
N SER A 239 21.58 11.32 -8.48
CA SER A 239 22.18 12.63 -8.78
C SER A 239 21.37 13.77 -8.16
N SER A 240 20.07 13.56 -7.98
CA SER A 240 19.15 14.42 -7.24
C SER A 240 19.15 14.05 -5.76
N LYS A 241 19.70 14.92 -4.90
CA LYS A 241 19.90 14.69 -3.46
C LYS A 241 18.68 15.03 -2.60
N GLU A 242 17.54 15.37 -3.21
CA GLU A 242 16.28 15.67 -2.53
C GLU A 242 15.80 14.53 -1.63
N TYR A 243 16.15 13.28 -1.96
CA TYR A 243 15.85 12.11 -1.13
C TYR A 243 16.40 12.25 0.31
N LEU A 244 17.54 12.91 0.50
CA LEU A 244 18.14 13.13 1.82
C LEU A 244 17.27 14.06 2.68
N SER A 245 16.76 15.13 2.08
CA SER A 245 15.84 16.07 2.74
C SER A 245 14.51 15.39 3.05
N ILE A 246 14.00 14.55 2.14
CA ILE A 246 12.79 13.74 2.37
C ILE A 246 13.00 12.80 3.56
N LEU A 247 14.12 12.07 3.61
CA LEU A 247 14.43 11.14 4.70
C LEU A 247 14.50 11.84 6.06
N VAL A 248 15.12 13.03 6.13
CA VAL A 248 15.17 13.81 7.38
C VAL A 248 13.76 14.14 7.88
N GLU A 249 12.88 14.61 7.00
CA GLU A 249 11.50 14.93 7.38
C GLU A 249 10.70 13.67 7.73
N LEU A 250 10.87 12.57 7.00
CA LEU A 250 10.25 11.29 7.32
C LEU A 250 10.64 10.79 8.72
N VAL A 251 11.93 10.84 9.07
CA VAL A 251 12.41 10.46 10.41
C VAL A 251 11.82 11.37 11.49
N ARG A 252 11.78 12.69 11.26
CA ARG A 252 11.12 13.63 12.19
C ARG A 252 9.64 13.33 12.37
N LEU A 253 8.93 12.96 11.30
CA LEU A 253 7.52 12.61 11.36
C LEU A 253 7.26 11.39 12.24
N THR A 254 8.17 10.41 12.31
CA THR A 254 7.99 9.26 13.21
C THR A 254 7.95 9.67 14.68
N ALA A 255 8.69 10.72 15.06
CA ALA A 255 8.71 11.23 16.43
C ALA A 255 7.49 12.11 16.74
N VAL A 256 7.06 12.96 15.80
CA VAL A 256 5.94 13.91 16.00
C VAL A 256 4.58 13.24 15.81
N HIS A 257 4.50 12.28 14.88
CA HIS A 257 3.25 11.62 14.48
C HIS A 257 3.40 10.09 14.40
N PRO A 258 3.79 9.39 15.49
CA PRO A 258 3.98 7.94 15.49
C PRO A 258 2.71 7.15 15.13
N ASN A 259 1.54 7.77 15.27
CA ASN A 259 0.24 7.20 14.88
C ASN A 259 -0.06 7.28 13.38
N LEU A 260 0.67 8.11 12.62
CA LEU A 260 0.58 8.17 11.15
C LEU A 260 1.57 7.20 10.51
N VAL A 261 2.85 7.33 10.88
CA VAL A 261 3.96 6.51 10.40
C VAL A 261 4.92 6.26 11.56
N SER A 262 5.38 5.03 11.72
CA SER A 262 6.22 4.70 12.89
C SER A 262 7.67 4.39 12.58
N THR A 263 7.98 3.79 11.43
CA THR A 263 9.37 3.49 11.05
C THR A 263 9.60 3.77 9.58
N ILE A 264 10.84 4.13 9.24
CA ILE A 264 11.25 4.46 7.87
C ILE A 264 12.24 3.40 7.38
N GLY A 265 12.07 2.96 6.14
CA GLY A 265 13.02 2.09 5.46
C GLY A 265 13.44 2.68 4.12
N LEU A 266 14.39 2.01 3.47
CA LEU A 266 14.81 2.27 2.10
C LEU A 266 14.31 1.12 1.20
N CYS A 267 14.18 1.40 -0.10
CA CYS A 267 13.84 0.39 -1.09
C CYS A 267 14.72 0.58 -2.32
N ASN A 268 15.50 -0.45 -2.65
CA ASN A 268 16.49 -0.49 -3.73
C ASN A 268 17.60 0.55 -3.62
N PHE A 269 17.97 0.96 -2.41
CA PHE A 269 19.17 1.75 -2.18
C PHE A 269 20.42 0.87 -2.34
N ASP A 270 21.39 1.31 -3.14
CA ASP A 270 22.69 0.63 -3.17
C ASP A 270 23.48 0.93 -1.89
N ALA A 271 24.60 0.23 -1.67
CA ALA A 271 25.38 0.41 -0.45
C ALA A 271 25.94 1.84 -0.27
N GLU A 272 26.38 2.49 -1.35
CA GLU A 272 26.95 3.83 -1.28
C GLU A 272 25.90 4.85 -0.83
N HIS A 273 24.72 4.81 -1.45
CA HIS A 273 23.62 5.71 -1.11
C HIS A 273 22.93 5.33 0.19
N THR A 274 22.98 4.07 0.61
CA THR A 274 22.56 3.66 1.97
C THR A 274 23.47 4.30 3.02
N VAL A 275 24.79 4.25 2.83
CA VAL A 275 25.75 4.91 3.75
C VAL A 275 25.54 6.42 3.73
N GLU A 276 25.42 7.04 2.56
CA GLU A 276 25.17 8.48 2.43
C GLU A 276 23.89 8.91 3.19
N ALA A 277 22.80 8.17 3.03
CA ALA A 277 21.55 8.40 3.75
C ALA A 277 21.74 8.32 5.27
N CYS A 278 22.37 7.26 5.76
CA CYS A 278 22.61 7.04 7.19
C CYS A 278 23.48 8.14 7.81
N GLU A 279 24.61 8.47 7.18
CA GLU A 279 25.52 9.52 7.66
C GLU A 279 24.84 10.88 7.69
N TYR A 280 24.09 11.21 6.64
CA TYR A 280 23.33 12.46 6.57
C TYR A 280 22.25 12.53 7.65
N LEU A 281 21.51 11.44 7.88
CA LEU A 281 20.49 11.35 8.93
C LEU A 281 21.10 11.51 10.32
N ILE A 282 22.24 10.88 10.60
CA ILE A 282 22.96 11.04 11.87
C ILE A 282 23.35 12.52 12.05
N ALA A 283 23.91 13.15 11.03
CA ALA A 283 24.33 14.55 11.09
C ALA A 283 23.16 15.52 11.30
N LYS A 284 21.96 15.22 10.79
CA LYS A 284 20.79 16.11 10.84
C LYS A 284 19.80 15.82 11.97
N THR A 285 19.77 14.59 12.47
CA THR A 285 18.76 14.12 13.43
C THR A 285 19.37 13.48 14.68
N GLY A 286 20.67 13.17 14.67
CA GLY A 286 21.34 12.48 15.77
C GLY A 286 21.09 10.97 15.83
N SER A 287 20.46 10.38 14.81
CA SER A 287 20.18 8.95 14.74
C SER A 287 20.23 8.45 13.30
N VAL A 288 20.39 7.12 13.10
CA VAL A 288 20.31 6.49 11.77
C VAL A 288 18.92 6.69 11.16
N GLY A 289 17.85 6.63 11.96
CA GLY A 289 16.47 6.95 11.56
C GLY A 289 15.80 5.97 10.59
N VAL A 290 16.56 5.21 9.80
CA VAL A 290 16.08 4.11 8.94
C VAL A 290 16.29 2.75 9.59
N VAL A 291 15.34 1.83 9.43
CA VAL A 291 15.35 0.50 10.08
C VAL A 291 15.55 -0.67 9.11
N SER A 292 15.42 -0.44 7.81
CA SER A 292 15.55 -1.48 6.79
C SER A 292 15.98 -0.91 5.43
N ASN A 293 16.48 -1.76 4.55
CA ASN A 293 16.58 -1.52 3.11
C ASN A 293 16.09 -2.77 2.36
N GLN A 294 14.95 -2.66 1.67
CA GLN A 294 14.40 -3.75 0.86
C GLN A 294 15.07 -3.76 -0.51
N VAL A 295 15.84 -4.81 -0.79
CA VAL A 295 16.62 -4.98 -2.02
C VAL A 295 16.23 -6.29 -2.71
N GLN A 296 16.31 -6.32 -4.04
CA GLN A 296 16.04 -7.53 -4.81
C GLN A 296 17.17 -8.56 -4.60
N VAL A 297 16.85 -9.70 -3.99
CA VAL A 297 17.79 -10.82 -3.83
C VAL A 297 17.11 -12.10 -4.24
N CYS A 298 17.76 -12.87 -5.11
CA CYS A 298 17.40 -14.27 -5.36
C CYS A 298 18.66 -15.03 -5.76
N HIS A 299 18.58 -16.36 -5.84
CA HIS A 299 19.74 -17.19 -6.23
C HIS A 299 20.38 -16.75 -7.56
N PHE A 300 19.58 -16.21 -8.49
CA PHE A 300 20.03 -15.74 -9.80
C PHE A 300 20.36 -14.24 -9.85
N VAL A 301 19.98 -13.48 -8.81
CA VAL A 301 20.23 -12.05 -8.69
C VAL A 301 20.92 -11.83 -7.36
N LEU A 302 22.24 -11.95 -7.39
CA LEU A 302 23.13 -11.48 -6.34
C LEU A 302 23.50 -10.04 -6.68
N ILE A 303 22.90 -9.06 -5.98
CA ILE A 303 23.37 -7.67 -6.08
C ILE A 303 24.78 -7.64 -5.47
N PRO A 304 25.85 -7.37 -6.24
CA PRO A 304 27.24 -7.53 -5.75
C PRO A 304 27.66 -6.53 -4.67
N ARG A 305 26.75 -5.68 -4.20
CA ARG A 305 27.01 -4.55 -3.29
C ARG A 305 25.91 -4.34 -2.26
N VAL A 306 25.18 -5.37 -1.84
CA VAL A 306 24.49 -5.28 -0.55
C VAL A 306 25.57 -5.61 0.47
N ALA A 307 26.10 -4.59 1.15
CA ALA A 307 27.00 -4.81 2.26
C ALA A 307 26.23 -5.59 3.33
N PHE A 308 26.48 -6.89 3.44
CA PHE A 308 25.92 -7.74 4.49
C PHE A 308 26.48 -7.39 5.89
N ASP A 309 27.36 -6.39 5.98
CA ASP A 309 28.02 -5.93 7.22
C ASP A 309 27.13 -5.09 8.15
N PHE A 310 25.82 -4.97 7.90
CA PHE A 310 24.88 -4.22 8.76
C PHE A 310 24.30 -5.03 9.94
N PHE A 311 24.83 -6.21 10.25
CA PHE A 311 24.50 -6.94 11.48
C PHE A 311 25.38 -6.46 12.64
N GLU A 312 25.06 -5.29 13.21
CA GLU A 312 25.36 -4.83 14.60
C GLU A 312 25.41 -3.30 14.65
N ILE A 313 24.26 -2.64 14.52
CA ILE A 313 24.11 -1.24 15.00
C ILE A 313 22.92 -1.19 15.95
N MET A 314 22.99 -1.97 17.01
CA MET A 314 22.22 -1.75 18.23
C MET A 314 23.16 -2.02 19.41
N PRO A 315 23.45 -1.05 20.28
CA PRO A 315 24.12 -1.37 21.53
C PRO A 315 23.18 -2.27 22.33
N THR A 316 23.65 -3.48 22.66
CA THR A 316 23.08 -4.31 23.73
C THR A 316 22.80 -3.42 24.95
N PRO A 317 21.61 -3.49 25.57
CA PRO A 317 21.36 -2.79 26.82
C PRO A 317 22.36 -3.34 27.85
N GLN A 318 23.35 -2.53 28.23
CA GLN A 318 24.13 -2.83 29.42
C GLN A 318 23.21 -2.59 30.62
N ASN A 319 23.09 -3.65 31.42
CA ASN A 319 22.37 -3.68 32.69
C ASN A 319 22.62 -2.40 33.52
N LEU A 320 21.53 -1.75 33.92
CA LEU A 320 21.40 -0.94 35.12
C LEU A 320 20.20 -1.46 35.91
#